data_AF-A0A100Y490-F1
#
_entry.id   AF-A0A100Y490-F1
#
_cell.length_a   1.000
_cell.length_b   1.000
_cell.length_c   1.000
_cell.angle_alpha   90.00
_cell.angle_beta   90.00
_cell.angle_gamma   90.00
#
_symmetry.space_group_name_H-M   'P 1'
#
loop_
_entity.id
_entity.type
_entity.pdbx_description
1 polymer ?
#
loop_
_entity_poly.entity_id
_entity_poly.type
_entity_poly.pdbx_seq_one_letter_code
_entity_poly.pdbx_strand_id
1 'polypeptide(L)' 'MCVRCHRITDEPVTVAEVHQNSGPGWNVYACPECAPHLPPQPDPLDLLRAGHRRRRGDAE' A
#
# COMPACT_ATOMS: atom_id res chain seq x y z
N MET A 1 -3.34 9.20 13.03
CA MET A 1 -4.44 9.59 12.12
C MET A 1 -4.82 8.39 11.26
N CYS A 2 -6.09 7.99 11.27
CA CYS A 2 -6.60 6.88 10.45
C CYS A 2 -6.94 7.35 9.03
N VAL A 3 -6.47 6.64 8.00
CA VAL A 3 -6.74 6.96 6.58
C VAL A 3 -8.22 6.86 6.19
N ARG A 4 -9.01 6.05 6.90
CA ARG A 4 -10.43 5.80 6.59
C ARG A 4 -11.38 6.75 7.32
N CYS A 5 -11.26 6.86 8.65
CA CYS A 5 -12.18 7.65 9.47
C CYS A 5 -11.61 9.01 9.92
N HIS A 6 -10.36 9.32 9.55
CA HIS A 6 -9.66 10.58 9.84
C HIS A 6 -9.45 10.94 11.32
N ARG A 7 -9.86 10.06 12.26
CA ARG A 7 -9.60 10.25 13.69
C ARG A 7 -8.13 9.95 14.05
N ILE A 8 -7.60 10.66 15.05
CA ILE A 8 -6.35 10.27 15.69
C ILE A 8 -6.61 9.05 16.56
N THR A 9 -5.67 8.12 16.58
CA THR A 9 -5.71 6.89 17.37
C THR A 9 -4.33 6.72 18.01
N ASP A 10 -4.31 6.22 19.23
CA ASP A 10 -3.08 5.87 19.94
C ASP A 10 -2.58 4.46 19.58
N GLU A 11 -3.40 3.70 18.85
CA GLU A 11 -3.07 2.34 18.35
C GLU A 11 -3.11 2.31 16.81
N PRO A 12 -2.13 2.91 16.11
CA PRO A 12 -2.09 2.89 14.66
C PRO A 12 -1.65 1.53 14.12
N VAL A 13 -2.43 0.98 13.19
CA VAL A 13 -2.09 -0.22 12.40
C VAL A 13 -1.55 0.22 11.04
N THR A 14 -0.37 -0.27 10.64
CA THR A 14 0.15 -0.07 9.28
C THR A 14 -0.67 -0.87 8.29
N VAL A 15 -1.21 -0.20 7.26
CA VAL A 15 -2.13 -0.81 6.28
C VAL A 15 -1.68 -0.67 4.84
N ALA A 16 -0.72 0.22 4.56
CA ALA A 16 -0.03 0.31 3.28
C ALA A 16 1.30 1.03 3.45
N GLU A 17 2.20 0.81 2.49
CA GLU A 17 3.47 1.52 2.36
C GLU A 17 3.49 2.21 0.99
N VAL A 18 3.78 3.51 0.98
CA VAL A 18 3.92 4.27 -0.24
C VAL A 18 5.40 4.32 -0.60
N HIS A 19 5.75 3.66 -1.70
CA HIS A 19 7.07 3.73 -2.30
C HIS A 19 7.14 4.92 -3.27
N GLN A 20 8.24 5.67 -3.22
CA GLN A 20 8.49 6.83 -4.07
C GLN A 20 9.67 6.56 -5.01
N ASN A 21 9.68 7.22 -6.17
CA ASN A 21 10.79 7.14 -7.11
C ASN A 21 12.01 7.97 -6.63
N SER A 22 11.79 8.92 -5.72
CA SER A 22 12.83 9.71 -5.08
C SER A 22 12.42 10.08 -3.65
N GLY A 23 13.41 10.13 -2.74
CA GLY A 23 13.19 10.36 -1.32
C GLY A 23 12.65 9.15 -0.56
N PRO A 24 12.48 9.25 0.76
CA PRO A 24 11.91 8.19 1.56
C PRO A 24 10.42 8.01 1.26
N GLY A 25 9.97 6.76 1.22
CA GLY A 25 8.55 6.42 1.25
C GLY A 25 7.93 6.72 2.62
N TRP A 26 6.63 6.43 2.75
CA TRP A 26 5.94 6.58 4.03
C TRP A 26 4.87 5.52 4.25
N ASN A 27 4.57 5.28 5.52
CA ASN A 27 3.53 4.34 5.95
C ASN A 27 2.17 5.02 6.00
N VAL A 28 1.14 4.28 5.61
CA VAL A 28 -0.27 4.63 5.76
C VAL A 28 -0.84 3.85 6.93
N TYR A 29 -1.54 4.54 7.83
CA TYR A 29 -2.07 3.98 9.06
C TYR A 29 -3.60 3.98 9.10
N ALA A 30 -4.18 3.00 9.79
CA ALA A 30 -5.60 2.96 10.17
C ALA A 30 -5.75 2.70 11.68
N CYS A 31 -6.92 3.03 12.24
CA CYS A 31 -7.28 2.56 13.58
C CYS A 31 -7.67 1.07 13.55
N PRO A 32 -7.62 0.35 14.69
CA PRO A 32 -7.87 -1.08 14.75
C PRO A 32 -9.24 -1.47 14.20
N GLU A 33 -10.26 -0.62 14.39
CA GLU A 33 -11.62 -0.88 13.88
C GLU A 33 -11.69 -0.74 12.37
N CYS A 34 -10.87 0.12 11.76
CA CYS A 34 -10.91 0.36 10.32
C CYS A 34 -10.00 -0.57 9.53
N ALA A 35 -8.90 -1.07 10.12
CA ALA A 35 -7.88 -1.85 9.42
C ALA A 35 -8.44 -3.12 8.72
N PRO A 36 -9.32 -3.94 9.33
CA PRO A 36 -9.85 -5.14 8.68
C PRO A 36 -10.73 -4.89 7.45
N HIS A 37 -11.17 -3.64 7.24
CA HIS A 37 -12.02 -3.27 6.11
C HIS A 37 -11.22 -2.73 4.91
N LEU A 38 -9.91 -2.59 5.04
CA LEU A 38 -9.05 -2.14 3.95
C LEU A 38 -8.62 -3.34 3.10
N PRO A 39 -8.40 -3.13 1.79
CA PRO A 39 -7.88 -4.19 0.93
C PRO A 39 -6.51 -4.67 1.43
N PRO A 40 -6.22 -5.98 1.36
CA PRO A 40 -4.89 -6.49 1.66
C PRO A 40 -3.89 -5.88 0.69
N GLN A 41 -2.69 -5.58 1.20
CA GLN A 41 -1.62 -5.07 0.35
C GLN A 41 -1.10 -6.19 -0.54
N PRO A 42 -0.94 -5.94 -1.85
CA PRO A 42 -0.34 -6.90 -2.76
C PRO A 42 1.14 -7.09 -2.42
N ASP A 43 1.64 -8.31 -2.61
CA ASP A 43 3.06 -8.60 -2.46
C ASP A 43 3.89 -7.79 -3.49
N PRO A 44 4.95 -7.07 -3.08
CA PRO A 44 5.76 -6.28 -3.98
C PRO A 44 6.42 -7.08 -5.13
N LEU A 45 6.83 -8.33 -4.89
CA LEU A 45 7.40 -9.16 -5.96
C LEU A 45 6.35 -9.52 -7.00
N ASP A 46 5.11 -9.77 -6.59
CA ASP A 46 4.02 -10.06 -7.52
C ASP A 46 3.66 -8.83 -8.38
N LEU A 47 3.71 -7.64 -7.79
CA LEU A 47 3.56 -6.39 -8.54
C LEU A 47 4.67 -6.19 -9.59
N LEU A 48 5.93 -6.40 -9.21
CA LEU A 48 7.08 -6.29 -10.13
C LEU A 48 6.95 -7.28 -11.29
N ARG A 49 6.60 -8.55 -11.00
CA ARG A 49 6.38 -9.59 -12.02
C ARG A 49 5.26 -9.21 -12.98
N ALA A 50 4.15 -8.67 -12.48
CA ALA A 50 3.04 -8.22 -13.32
C ALA A 50 3.49 -7.07 -14.25
N GLY A 51 4.32 -6.15 -13.78
CA GLY A 51 4.90 -5.08 -14.60
C GLY A 51 5.81 -5.58 -15.72
N HIS A 52 6.64 -6.59 -15.44
CA HIS A 52 7.49 -7.20 -16.47
C HIS A 52 6.69 -7.91 -17.57
N ARG A 53 5.60 -8.59 -17.22
CA ARG A 53 4.73 -9.24 -18.21
C ARG A 53 4.13 -8.25 -19.20
N ARG A 54 3.70 -7.08 -18.72
CA ARG A 54 3.15 -6.01 -19.58
C ARG A 54 4.18 -5.56 -20.63
N ARG A 55 5.39 -5.22 -20.20
CA ARG A 55 6.46 -4.77 -21.12
C ARG A 55 6.86 -5.80 -22.18
N ARG A 56 6.66 -7.09 -21.91
CA ARG A 56 7.00 -8.16 -22.86
C ARG A 56 5.90 -8.39 -23.90
N GLY A 57 4.65 -8.04 -23.58
CA GLY A 57 3.51 -8.14 -24.49
C GLY A 57 3.39 -6.96 -25.47
N ASP A 58 4.15 -5.89 -25.26
CA ASP A 58 4.18 -4.69 -26.12
C ASP A 58 5.27 -4.76 -27.21
N ALA A 59 5.88 -5.92 -27.43
CA ALA A 59 6.98 -6.15 -28.37
C ALA A 59 6.58 -7.10 -29.53
N GLU A 60 5.33 -7.01 -30.00
CA GLU A 60 4.81 -7.74 -31.15
C GLU A 60 4.20 -6.78 -32.20
#